data_AF-A0A7Y2GMJ5-F1
#
_entry.id   AF-A0A7Y2GMJ5-F1
#
_cell.length_a   1.000
_cell.length_b   1.000
_cell.length_c   1.000
_cell.angle_alpha   90.00
_cell.angle_beta   90.00
_cell.angle_gamma   90.00
#
_symmetry.space_group_name_H-M   'P 1'
#
loop_
_entity.id
_entity.type
_entity.pdbx_description
1 polymer ?
#
loop_
_entity_poly.entity_id
_entity_poly.type
_entity_poly.pdbx_seq_one_letter_code
_entity_poly.pdbx_strand_id
1 'polypeptide(L)'
;MRIESNRAMAAAFDQVDLIIAATNPGPAFAAEWTTSAPNKLGELLATKPGRFALRGVMGVARAASSAFSGLPNSLIERAAERDPDLVTMGGLTIISNVYGNPAVSIPAGTIDGLPIGMQVLAQHHRDALLFDVALAVERERPWPLTAAEAAD
;
A
#
# COMPACT_ATOMS: atom_id res chain seq x y z
N MET A 1 -16.87 -2.09 -8.62
CA MET A 1 -15.58 -1.72 -8.01
C MET A 1 -14.40 -1.68 -9.01
N ARG A 2 -13.78 -2.79 -9.45
CA ARG A 2 -12.55 -2.74 -10.28
C ARG A 2 -12.63 -1.93 -11.58
N ILE A 3 -13.72 -2.08 -12.35
CA ILE A 3 -13.92 -1.35 -13.62
C ILE A 3 -14.17 0.14 -13.38
N GLU A 4 -14.93 0.46 -12.34
CA GLU A 4 -15.31 1.82 -11.97
C GLU A 4 -14.10 2.62 -11.50
N SER A 5 -13.30 2.05 -10.60
CA SER A 5 -12.07 2.68 -10.14
C SER A 5 -11.02 2.82 -11.24
N ASN A 6 -10.94 1.87 -12.18
CA ASN A 6 -10.09 2.02 -13.38
C ASN A 6 -10.56 3.21 -14.22
N ARG A 7 -11.86 3.32 -14.48
CA ARG A 7 -12.43 4.47 -15.20
C ARG A 7 -12.17 5.79 -14.46
N ALA A 8 -12.27 5.81 -13.13
CA ALA A 8 -11.97 6.99 -12.33
C ALA A 8 -10.49 7.41 -12.44
N MET A 9 -9.56 6.45 -12.36
CA MET A 9 -8.14 6.73 -12.56
C MET A 9 -7.83 7.21 -13.98
N ALA A 10 -8.44 6.60 -15.01
CA ALA A 10 -8.29 7.04 -16.40
C ALA A 10 -8.81 8.48 -16.58
N ALA A 11 -10.00 8.78 -16.05
CA ALA A 11 -10.58 10.13 -16.11
C ALA A 11 -9.77 11.18 -15.33
N ALA A 12 -9.04 10.77 -14.28
CA ALA A 12 -8.08 11.64 -13.61
C ALA A 12 -6.88 11.95 -14.52
N PHE A 13 -6.28 10.92 -15.13
CA PHE A 13 -5.15 11.10 -16.06
C PHE A 13 -5.52 11.78 -17.38
N ASP A 14 -6.79 11.86 -17.75
CA ASP A 14 -7.24 12.72 -18.86
C ASP A 14 -7.05 14.22 -18.56
N GLN A 15 -6.88 14.59 -17.28
CA GLN A 15 -6.75 15.97 -16.82
C GLN A 15 -5.34 16.33 -16.34
N VAL A 16 -4.54 15.35 -15.92
CA VAL A 16 -3.21 15.56 -15.35
C VAL A 16 -2.22 14.52 -15.86
N ASP A 17 -0.96 14.92 -16.03
CA ASP A 17 0.12 13.98 -16.40
C ASP A 17 0.57 13.10 -15.22
N LEU A 18 0.44 13.62 -14.00
CA LEU A 18 0.93 13.01 -12.76
C LEU A 18 -0.10 13.15 -11.65
N ILE A 19 -0.21 12.12 -10.82
CA ILE A 19 -0.96 12.16 -9.56
C ILE A 19 0.04 12.01 -8.42
N ILE A 20 -0.07 12.87 -7.40
CA ILE A 20 0.83 12.90 -6.25
C ILE A 20 0.04 12.60 -4.97
N ALA A 21 0.56 11.71 -4.13
CA ALA A 21 -0.02 11.33 -2.84
C ALA A 21 1.08 11.05 -1.80
N ALA A 22 0.71 10.88 -0.53
CA ALA A 22 1.62 10.32 0.46
C ALA A 22 1.83 8.82 0.19
N THR A 23 3.06 8.32 0.33
CA THR A 23 3.33 6.87 0.17
C THR A 23 2.80 6.06 1.36
N ASN A 24 2.86 6.63 2.56
CA ASN A 24 2.44 6.01 3.80
C ASN A 24 1.56 7.00 4.58
N PRO A 25 0.54 6.56 5.34
CA PRO A 25 -0.33 7.45 6.11
C PRO A 25 0.37 8.06 7.34
N GLY A 26 1.56 7.61 7.71
CA GLY A 26 2.36 8.16 8.82
C GLY A 26 3.85 7.83 8.71
N PRO A 27 4.68 8.19 9.70
CA PRO A 27 6.07 7.76 9.79
C PRO A 27 6.20 6.25 10.10
N ALA A 28 7.44 5.75 10.16
CA ALA A 28 7.71 4.37 10.57
C ALA A 28 7.25 4.11 12.02
N PHE A 29 6.72 2.91 12.27
CA PHE A 29 6.33 2.47 13.62
C PHE A 29 7.46 1.70 14.29
N ALA A 30 7.39 1.56 15.62
CA ALA A 30 8.44 0.96 16.43
C ALA A 30 8.61 -0.55 16.17
N ALA A 31 9.83 -1.06 16.29
CA ALA A 31 10.20 -2.41 15.85
C ALA A 31 9.51 -3.54 16.63
N GLU A 32 9.06 -3.27 17.85
CA GLU A 32 8.33 -4.22 18.70
C GLU A 32 6.87 -4.43 18.28
N TRP A 33 6.36 -3.63 17.34
CA TRP A 33 5.01 -3.78 16.83
C TRP A 33 4.94 -4.90 15.79
N THR A 34 3.95 -5.78 15.92
CA THR A 34 3.73 -6.88 14.97
C THR A 34 2.96 -6.45 13.72
N THR A 35 2.28 -5.31 13.78
CA THR A 35 1.52 -4.71 12.69
C THR A 35 1.58 -3.19 12.81
N SER A 36 1.41 -2.51 11.67
CA SER A 36 1.38 -1.05 11.57
C SER A 36 0.20 -0.37 12.25
N ALA A 37 -0.85 -1.13 12.60
CA ALA A 37 -2.01 -0.66 13.34
C ALA A 37 -2.39 -1.75 14.36
N PRO A 38 -2.35 -1.48 15.67
CA PRO A 38 -2.70 -2.47 16.68
C PRO A 38 -4.19 -2.81 16.56
N ASN A 39 -4.49 -3.99 16.01
CA ASN A 39 -5.84 -4.54 15.98
C ASN A 39 -5.89 -5.88 16.73
N LYS A 40 -7.02 -6.13 17.39
CA LYS A 40 -7.25 -7.38 18.15
C LYS A 40 -7.11 -8.64 17.28
N LEU A 41 -7.34 -8.50 15.96
CA LEU A 41 -7.15 -9.57 14.99
C LEU A 41 -5.67 -9.92 14.82
N GLY A 42 -4.79 -8.93 14.70
CA GLY A 42 -3.34 -9.10 14.59
C GLY A 42 -2.75 -9.78 15.83
N GLU A 43 -3.18 -9.37 17.03
CA GLU A 43 -2.78 -10.00 18.29
C GLU A 43 -3.15 -11.48 18.36
N LEU A 44 -4.39 -11.82 17.94
CA LEU A 44 -4.85 -13.21 17.88
C LEU A 44 -4.03 -14.03 16.88
N LEU A 45 -3.77 -13.48 15.69
CA LEU A 45 -3.00 -14.12 14.62
C LEU A 45 -1.50 -14.26 14.93
N ALA A 46 -0.96 -13.45 15.85
CA ALA A 46 0.40 -13.59 16.34
C ALA A 46 0.61 -14.88 17.15
N THR A 47 -0.45 -15.44 17.75
CA THR A 47 -0.38 -16.70 18.52
C THR A 47 -0.26 -17.94 17.60
N LYS A 48 0.47 -18.97 18.05
CA LYS A 48 0.55 -20.27 17.35
C LYS A 48 -0.83 -20.90 17.05
N PRO A 49 -1.77 -21.00 18.01
CA PRO A 49 -3.10 -21.53 17.73
C PRO A 49 -3.90 -20.63 16.77
N GLY A 50 -3.80 -19.31 16.89
CA GLY A 50 -4.46 -18.37 15.96
C GLY A 50 -3.98 -18.53 14.52
N ARG A 51 -2.67 -18.69 14.32
CA ARG A 51 -2.08 -18.94 13.00
C ARG A 51 -2.51 -20.29 12.40
N PHE A 52 -2.63 -21.32 13.23
CA PHE A 52 -3.12 -22.63 12.79
C PHE A 52 -4.59 -22.56 12.36
N ALA A 53 -5.44 -21.88 13.15
CA ALA A 53 -6.84 -21.66 12.83
C ALA A 53 -7.01 -20.89 11.51
N LEU A 54 -6.27 -19.79 11.31
CA LEU A 54 -6.31 -19.01 10.06
C LEU A 54 -5.90 -19.87 8.85
N ARG A 55 -4.84 -20.68 8.98
CA ARG A 55 -4.41 -21.59 7.90
C ARG A 55 -5.48 -22.62 7.54
N GLY A 56 -6.20 -23.15 8.53
CA GLY A 56 -7.35 -24.04 8.30
C GLY A 56 -8.46 -23.34 7.52
N VAL A 57 -8.86 -22.14 7.96
CA VAL A 57 -9.88 -21.32 7.29
C VAL A 57 -9.47 -20.98 5.85
N MET A 58 -8.22 -20.54 5.65
CA MET A 58 -7.68 -20.23 4.32
C MET A 58 -7.61 -21.46 3.41
N GLY A 59 -7.29 -22.64 3.95
CA GLY A 59 -7.31 -23.91 3.22
C GLY A 59 -8.71 -24.26 2.73
N VAL A 60 -9.72 -24.12 3.59
CA VAL A 60 -11.14 -24.35 3.23
C VAL A 60 -11.61 -23.33 2.20
N ALA A 61 -11.32 -22.04 2.40
CA ALA A 61 -11.70 -20.99 1.47
C ALA A 61 -11.07 -21.18 0.09
N ARG A 62 -9.81 -21.63 0.03
CA ARG A 62 -9.10 -21.94 -1.22
C ARG A 62 -9.73 -23.13 -1.94
N ALA A 63 -10.09 -24.19 -1.21
CA ALA A 63 -10.78 -25.34 -1.78
C ALA A 63 -12.16 -24.96 -2.33
N ALA A 64 -12.95 -24.18 -1.57
CA ALA A 64 -14.25 -23.70 -2.02
C ALA A 64 -14.15 -22.77 -3.24
N SER A 65 -13.14 -21.89 -3.28
CA SER A 65 -12.92 -20.98 -4.42
C SER A 65 -12.55 -21.71 -5.72
N SER A 66 -11.96 -22.92 -5.62
CA SER A 66 -11.71 -23.77 -6.79
C SER A 66 -12.97 -24.43 -7.35
N ALA A 67 -14.00 -24.59 -6.52
CA ALA A 67 -15.28 -25.21 -6.90
C ALA A 67 -16.35 -24.19 -7.29
N PHE A 68 -16.24 -22.93 -6.86
CA PHE A 68 -17.26 -21.89 -7.08
C PHE A 68 -16.62 -20.55 -7.46
N SER A 69 -16.77 -20.14 -8.73
CA SER A 69 -16.07 -19.01 -9.36
C SER A 69 -16.54 -17.59 -8.96
N GLY A 70 -17.43 -17.44 -7.96
CA GLY A 70 -18.02 -16.14 -7.57
C GLY A 70 -17.79 -15.68 -6.12
N LEU A 71 -17.30 -16.56 -5.24
CA LEU A 71 -17.14 -16.28 -3.80
C LEU A 71 -15.97 -15.34 -3.39
N PRO A 72 -14.83 -15.22 -4.11
CA PRO A 72 -13.68 -14.54 -3.55
C PRO A 72 -13.84 -13.02 -3.41
N ASN A 73 -14.63 -12.36 -4.27
CA ASN A 73 -14.74 -10.89 -4.23
C ASN A 73 -15.62 -10.37 -3.08
N SER A 74 -16.73 -11.04 -2.77
CA SER A 74 -17.68 -10.61 -1.72
C SER A 74 -17.15 -10.80 -0.30
N LEU A 75 -16.23 -11.75 -0.10
CA LEU A 75 -15.53 -11.96 1.17
C LEU A 75 -14.49 -10.87 1.44
N ILE A 76 -13.77 -10.43 0.40
CA ILE A 76 -12.81 -9.32 0.50
C ILE A 76 -13.53 -8.01 0.82
N GLU A 77 -14.69 -7.79 0.19
CA GLU A 77 -15.51 -6.59 0.40
C GLU A 77 -16.01 -6.50 1.85
N ARG A 78 -16.57 -7.59 2.40
CA ARG A 78 -16.98 -7.65 3.82
C ARG A 78 -15.85 -7.56 4.82
N ALA A 79 -14.64 -8.01 4.46
CA ALA A 79 -13.47 -7.88 5.32
C ALA A 79 -12.96 -6.43 5.36
N ALA A 80 -12.97 -5.74 4.22
CA ALA A 80 -12.58 -4.33 4.10
C ALA A 80 -13.56 -3.39 4.83
N GLU A 81 -14.86 -3.70 4.84
CA GLU A 81 -15.87 -2.96 5.61
C GLU A 81 -15.69 -3.07 7.14
N ARG A 82 -15.06 -4.15 7.61
CA ARG A 82 -15.00 -4.52 9.04
C ARG A 82 -13.77 -3.99 9.76
N ASP A 83 -12.72 -3.65 9.03
CA ASP A 83 -11.48 -3.10 9.58
C ASP A 83 -10.88 -2.08 8.59
N PRO A 84 -11.16 -0.78 8.76
CA PRO A 84 -10.60 0.28 7.93
C PRO A 84 -9.06 0.27 7.93
N ASP A 85 -8.44 -0.14 9.05
CA ASP A 85 -6.98 -0.09 9.26
C ASP A 85 -6.21 -1.13 8.46
N LEU A 86 -6.87 -2.24 8.11
CA LEU A 86 -6.37 -3.23 7.14
C LEU A 86 -6.13 -2.62 5.75
N VAL A 87 -6.83 -1.52 5.44
CA VAL A 87 -6.69 -0.76 4.19
C VAL A 87 -5.93 0.55 4.42
N THR A 88 -5.86 1.10 5.63
CA THR A 88 -5.23 2.42 5.88
C THR A 88 -3.75 2.48 5.51
N MET A 89 -2.95 1.42 5.81
CA MET A 89 -1.50 1.44 5.56
C MET A 89 -1.12 1.07 4.12
N GLY A 90 -1.88 0.18 3.49
CA GLY A 90 -1.67 -0.22 2.09
C GLY A 90 -2.53 0.53 1.09
N GLY A 91 -3.55 1.27 1.53
CA GLY A 91 -4.61 1.81 0.68
C GLY A 91 -4.16 2.93 -0.25
N LEU A 92 -3.09 3.63 0.10
CA LEU A 92 -2.48 4.66 -0.74
C LEU A 92 -1.73 4.04 -1.92
N THR A 93 -1.13 2.86 -1.73
CA THR A 93 -0.34 2.14 -2.75
C THR A 93 -1.13 1.02 -3.44
N ILE A 94 -2.24 0.55 -2.86
CA ILE A 94 -3.06 -0.56 -3.38
C ILE A 94 -3.65 -0.22 -4.75
N ILE A 95 -3.92 1.07 -5.01
CA ILE A 95 -4.46 1.54 -6.29
C ILE A 95 -3.50 1.19 -7.43
N SER A 96 -2.19 1.43 -7.28
CA SER A 96 -1.19 1.05 -8.28
C SER A 96 -1.12 -0.47 -8.48
N ASN A 97 -1.24 -1.27 -7.41
CA ASN A 97 -1.24 -2.73 -7.48
C ASN A 97 -2.50 -3.32 -8.14
N VAL A 98 -3.65 -2.70 -7.95
CA VAL A 98 -4.94 -3.20 -8.46
C VAL A 98 -5.15 -2.84 -9.93
N TYR A 99 -4.68 -1.66 -10.36
CA TYR A 99 -4.93 -1.11 -11.70
C TYR A 99 -3.70 -1.09 -12.62
N GLY A 100 -2.49 -1.19 -12.07
CA GLY A 100 -1.25 -1.30 -12.84
C GLY A 100 -0.68 0.03 -13.35
N ASN A 101 -1.16 1.17 -12.85
CA ASN A 101 -0.47 2.45 -13.10
C ASN A 101 0.92 2.42 -12.46
N PRO A 102 1.98 2.80 -13.19
CA PRO A 102 3.32 2.86 -12.62
C PRO A 102 3.37 3.96 -11.54
N ALA A 103 4.20 3.73 -10.52
CA ALA A 103 4.39 4.66 -9.42
C ALA A 103 5.82 4.58 -8.86
N VAL A 104 6.35 5.71 -8.40
CA VAL A 104 7.60 5.79 -7.64
C VAL A 104 7.34 6.44 -6.28
N SER A 105 8.09 6.02 -5.27
CA SER A 105 8.13 6.70 -3.97
C SER A 105 9.42 7.50 -3.89
N ILE A 106 9.29 8.82 -3.72
CA ILE A 106 10.41 9.77 -3.66
C ILE A 106 10.51 10.28 -2.21
N PRO A 107 11.69 10.28 -1.58
CA PRO A 107 11.86 10.87 -0.25
C PRO A 107 11.39 12.32 -0.19
N ALA A 108 10.51 12.62 0.76
CA ALA A 108 9.87 13.94 0.90
C ALA A 108 10.30 14.70 2.16
N GLY A 109 11.27 14.16 2.91
CA GLY A 109 11.80 14.73 4.14
C GLY A 109 11.61 13.81 5.34
N THR A 110 11.52 14.41 6.53
CA THR A 110 11.39 13.68 7.79
C THR A 110 10.29 14.27 8.67
N ILE A 111 9.60 13.42 9.42
CA ILE A 111 8.74 13.80 10.55
C ILE A 111 9.32 13.11 11.78
N ASP A 112 9.60 13.87 12.84
CA ASP A 112 10.22 13.36 14.08
C ASP A 112 11.53 12.56 13.83
N GLY A 113 12.31 12.99 12.85
CA GLY A 113 13.56 12.32 12.44
C GLY A 113 13.35 11.07 11.58
N LEU A 114 12.11 10.65 11.34
CA LEU A 114 11.79 9.47 10.53
C LEU A 114 11.48 9.85 9.08
N PRO A 115 12.07 9.17 8.08
CA PRO A 115 11.82 9.44 6.66
C PRO A 115 10.34 9.28 6.25
N ILE A 116 9.87 10.18 5.40
CA ILE A 116 8.56 10.09 4.74
C ILE A 116 8.69 10.14 3.22
N GLY A 117 7.74 9.54 2.50
CA GLY A 117 7.76 9.42 1.05
C GLY A 117 6.56 10.07 0.36
N MET A 118 6.82 10.69 -0.78
CA MET A 118 5.83 11.18 -1.75
C MET A 118 5.69 10.14 -2.87
N GLN A 119 4.48 9.62 -3.05
CA GLN A 119 4.16 8.72 -4.16
C GLN A 119 3.77 9.55 -5.38
N VAL A 120 4.43 9.29 -6.51
CA VAL A 120 4.10 9.90 -7.80
C VAL A 120 3.67 8.80 -8.75
N LEU A 121 2.46 8.92 -9.31
CA LEU A 121 1.88 8.00 -10.26
C LEU A 121 1.81 8.64 -11.64
N ALA A 122 1.97 7.81 -12.67
CA ALA A 122 1.76 8.22 -14.06
C ALA A 122 0.74 7.31 -14.75
N GLN A 123 0.34 7.71 -15.96
CA GLN A 123 -0.46 6.86 -16.84
C GLN A 123 0.30 5.56 -17.16
N HIS A 124 -0.44 4.51 -17.54
CA HIS A 124 0.16 3.24 -17.97
C HIS A 124 1.28 3.45 -19.01
N HIS A 125 2.37 2.68 -18.82
CA HIS A 125 3.54 2.66 -19.71
C HIS A 125 4.32 3.98 -19.78
N ARG A 126 4.26 4.81 -18.73
CA ARG A 126 5.00 6.07 -18.59
C ARG A 126 6.10 5.99 -17.53
N ASP A 127 6.69 4.82 -17.31
CA ASP A 127 7.75 4.60 -16.34
C ASP A 127 8.96 5.54 -16.55
N ALA A 128 9.32 5.81 -17.81
CA ALA A 128 10.39 6.75 -18.16
C ALA A 128 10.14 8.16 -17.59
N LEU A 129 8.90 8.66 -17.70
CA LEU A 129 8.51 9.96 -17.15
C LEU A 129 8.68 9.98 -15.62
N LEU A 130 8.34 8.89 -14.93
CA LEU A 130 8.52 8.82 -13.48
C LEU A 130 9.99 8.85 -13.08
N PHE A 131 10.88 8.21 -13.84
CA PHE A 131 12.33 8.30 -13.60
C PHE A 131 12.87 9.71 -13.84
N ASP A 132 12.40 10.40 -14.89
CA ASP A 132 12.78 11.80 -15.14
C ASP A 132 12.34 12.73 -14.01
N VAL A 133 11.10 12.53 -13.51
CA VAL A 133 10.57 13.29 -12.36
C VAL A 133 11.37 12.98 -11.10
N ALA A 134 11.64 11.70 -10.81
CA ALA A 134 12.40 11.30 -9.64
C ALA A 134 13.83 11.88 -9.67
N LEU A 135 14.49 11.84 -10.83
CA LEU A 135 15.81 12.42 -11.03
C LEU A 135 15.80 13.95 -10.85
N ALA A 136 14.77 14.63 -11.36
CA ALA A 136 14.63 16.07 -11.17
C ALA A 136 14.48 16.41 -9.68
N VAL A 137 13.66 15.67 -8.93
CA VAL A 137 13.50 15.88 -7.49
C VAL A 137 14.78 15.57 -6.73
N GLU A 138 15.49 14.48 -7.06
CA GLU A 138 16.77 14.12 -6.43
C GLU A 138 17.83 15.23 -6.58
N ARG A 139 17.90 15.87 -7.75
CA ARG A 139 18.85 16.96 -8.02
C ARG A 139 18.54 18.24 -7.26
N GLU A 140 17.25 18.57 -7.14
CA GLU A 140 16.80 19.80 -6.49
C GLU A 140 16.66 19.66 -4.97
N ARG A 141 16.38 18.44 -4.49
CA ARG A 141 16.10 18.09 -3.10
C ARG A 141 16.83 16.80 -2.71
N PRO A 142 18.17 16.82 -2.65
CA PRO A 142 18.93 15.63 -2.29
C PRO A 142 18.60 15.17 -0.87
N TRP A 143 18.63 13.85 -0.67
CA TRP A 143 18.46 13.20 0.62
C TRP A 143 19.71 12.42 1.02
N PRO A 144 19.89 12.11 2.31
CA PRO A 144 20.96 11.23 2.75
C PRO A 144 20.90 9.88 2.03
N LEU A 145 22.04 9.41 1.50
CA LEU A 145 22.15 8.10 0.85
C LEU A 145 22.24 6.95 1.85
N THR A 146 22.42 7.26 3.13
CA THR A 146 22.47 6.32 4.23
C THR A 146 21.53 6.78 5.33
N ALA A 147 20.94 5.83 6.05
CA ALA A 147 20.22 6.15 7.28
C ALA A 147 21.18 6.85 8.26
N ALA A 148 20.66 7.80 9.04
CA ALA A 148 21.39 8.29 10.20
C ALA A 148 21.61 7.11 11.16
N GLU A 149 22.74 7.11 11.87
CA GLU A 149 22.94 6.17 12.98
C GLU A 149 21.78 6.34 13.96
N ALA A 150 21.17 5.22 14.37
CA ALA A 150 20.14 5.25 15.39
C ALA A 150 20.79 5.79 16.67
N ALA A 151 20.30 6.92 17.18
CA ALA A 151 20.68 7.37 18.51
C ALA A 151 20.12 6.36 19.51
N ASP A 152 21.01 5.72 20.28
CA ASP A 152 20.68 4.79 21.37
C ASP A 152 19.79 5.45 22.45
#